data_AF-A0A7K3DMN2-F1
#
_entry.id   AF-A0A7K3DMN2-F1
#
_cell.length_a   1.000
_cell.length_b   1.000
_cell.length_c   1.000
_cell.angle_alpha   90.00
_cell.angle_beta   90.00
_cell.angle_gamma   90.00
#
_symmetry.space_group_name_H-M   'P 1'
#
loop_
_entity.id
_entity.type
_entity.pdbx_description
1 polymer ?
#
loop_
_entity_poly.entity_id
_entity_poly.type
_entity_poly.pdbx_seq_one_letter_code
_entity_poly.pdbx_strand_id
1 'polypeptide(L)'
;MTGSDTDRGRTDGSGQGHVSLSDRAREEIRQRIVDRRYPMGSRLVEREIAAELDVSRVPVREALRALVAEGLLEMLPRSGVRVRSLERDDVRQLYEVWEPLTVQASRLAARRVAAAGDDDARVLATLRATLETAERAAAADEGAREVAAHTAFHEEVVALCDNPLLARTMEQLSWQLQLVFGLREEPAHMRAQHADMYRHIAAGDAEAAAASTLLHVRDSRAVAERSLFGGAPEDGGGDGDDGDDGSGQDGTPVSYTKADPPAKPARRTSRRTA
;
A
#
# COMPACT_ATOMS: atom_id res chain seq x y z
N MET A 1 35.52 -35.67 53.27
CA MET A 1 36.00 -34.60 52.39
C MET A 1 36.54 -35.28 51.13
N THR A 2 35.78 -35.92 50.23
CA THR A 2 34.68 -35.41 49.36
C THR A 2 35.04 -34.03 48.82
N GLY A 3 35.20 -33.77 47.53
CA GLY A 3 35.04 -34.55 46.30
C GLY A 3 35.54 -33.69 45.14
N SER A 4 35.65 -34.33 43.98
CA SER A 4 36.12 -33.83 42.69
C SER A 4 35.32 -32.66 42.09
N ASP A 5 35.99 -31.98 41.15
CA ASP A 5 35.57 -31.81 39.74
C ASP A 5 35.33 -30.37 39.25
N THR A 6 36.01 -30.10 38.13
CA THR A 6 35.74 -29.15 37.03
C THR A 6 35.02 -27.82 37.30
N ASP A 7 35.72 -26.72 36.99
CA ASP A 7 35.07 -25.58 36.31
C ASP A 7 35.78 -25.34 34.97
N ARG A 8 35.09 -25.77 33.91
CA ARG A 8 35.47 -25.61 32.50
C ARG A 8 35.06 -24.21 32.05
N GLY A 9 35.86 -23.69 31.12
CA GLY A 9 35.71 -22.38 30.50
C GLY A 9 34.27 -21.98 30.15
N ARG A 10 33.94 -20.76 30.54
CA ARG A 10 32.77 -20.04 30.07
C ARG A 10 33.15 -19.33 28.77
N THR A 11 32.90 -20.01 27.65
CA THR A 11 32.89 -19.41 26.32
C THR A 11 31.56 -18.68 26.09
N ASP A 12 31.70 -17.42 25.69
CA ASP A 12 31.01 -16.75 24.57
C ASP A 12 29.48 -16.94 24.40
N GLY A 13 28.77 -15.81 24.49
CA GLY A 13 27.38 -15.65 24.07
C GLY A 13 27.28 -14.43 23.16
N SER A 14 27.85 -14.55 21.97
CA SER A 14 27.70 -13.63 20.84
C SER A 14 26.21 -13.37 20.56
N GLY A 15 25.83 -12.09 20.63
CA GLY A 15 24.46 -11.62 20.42
C GLY A 15 23.98 -11.81 18.98
N GLN A 16 23.37 -12.95 18.71
CA GLN A 16 22.43 -13.10 17.61
C GLN A 16 21.14 -12.40 18.01
N GLY A 17 20.77 -11.32 17.31
CA GLY A 17 19.60 -10.50 17.59
C GLY A 17 18.32 -11.34 17.53
N HIS A 18 17.87 -11.83 18.68
CA HIS A 18 16.62 -12.57 18.79
C HIS A 18 15.48 -11.56 18.60
N VAL A 19 14.73 -11.68 17.50
CA VAL A 19 13.53 -10.86 17.26
C VAL A 19 12.62 -10.99 18.48
N SER A 20 12.21 -9.84 19.03
CA SER A 20 11.42 -9.86 20.27
C SER A 20 10.04 -10.46 20.02
N LEU A 21 9.44 -11.06 21.04
CA LEU A 21 8.05 -11.56 20.93
C LEU A 21 7.06 -10.44 20.60
N SER A 22 7.38 -9.20 20.99
CA SER A 22 6.58 -8.01 20.63
C SER A 22 6.70 -7.68 19.14
N ASP A 23 7.92 -7.74 18.58
CA ASP A 23 8.12 -7.49 17.14
C ASP A 23 7.45 -8.55 16.29
N ARG A 24 7.55 -9.82 16.70
CA ARG A 24 6.85 -10.92 16.03
C ARG A 24 5.33 -10.76 16.11
N ALA A 25 4.79 -10.38 17.27
CA ALA A 25 3.36 -10.13 17.42
C ALA A 25 2.92 -8.93 16.57
N ARG A 26 3.72 -7.87 16.50
CA ARG A 26 3.47 -6.69 15.65
C ARG A 26 3.37 -7.06 14.19
N GLU A 27 4.33 -7.83 13.67
CA GLU A 27 4.34 -8.25 12.27
C GLU A 27 3.14 -9.14 11.92
N GLU A 28 2.84 -10.10 12.79
CA GLU A 28 1.70 -11.01 12.58
C GLU A 28 0.36 -10.27 12.63
N ILE A 29 0.17 -9.34 13.57
CA ILE A 29 -1.04 -8.51 13.63
C ILE A 29 -1.13 -7.62 12.38
N ARG A 30 -0.01 -7.03 11.93
CA ARG A 30 0.04 -6.24 10.70
C ARG A 30 -0.38 -7.08 9.49
N GLN A 31 0.19 -8.27 9.33
CA GLN A 31 -0.15 -9.14 8.21
C GLN A 31 -1.64 -9.49 8.21
N ARG A 32 -2.23 -9.75 9.39
CA ARG A 32 -3.68 -10.00 9.51
C ARG A 32 -4.54 -8.79 9.15
N ILE A 33 -4.06 -7.57 9.40
CA ILE A 33 -4.73 -6.33 8.97
C ILE A 33 -4.67 -6.21 7.44
N VAL A 34 -3.48 -6.40 6.86
CA VAL A 34 -3.24 -6.34 5.40
C VAL A 34 -4.08 -7.40 4.66
N ASP A 35 -4.09 -8.63 5.17
CA ASP A 35 -4.88 -9.77 4.66
C ASP A 35 -6.38 -9.63 4.95
N ARG A 36 -6.82 -8.55 5.61
CA ARG A 36 -8.21 -8.30 6.02
C ARG A 36 -8.82 -9.35 6.97
N ARG A 37 -8.00 -10.22 7.56
CA ARG A 37 -8.43 -11.07 8.70
C ARG A 37 -8.84 -10.22 9.90
N TYR A 38 -8.22 -9.05 10.04
CA TYR A 38 -8.69 -7.95 10.88
C TYR A 38 -9.19 -6.81 9.97
N PRO A 39 -10.50 -6.74 9.66
CA PRO A 39 -11.05 -5.72 8.76
C PRO A 39 -10.87 -4.30 9.30
N MET A 40 -10.88 -3.31 8.41
CA MET A 40 -10.95 -1.89 8.80
C MET A 40 -12.15 -1.66 9.72
N GLY A 41 -11.95 -0.86 10.78
CA GLY A 41 -12.96 -0.57 11.80
C GLY A 41 -13.18 -1.68 12.83
N SER A 42 -12.65 -2.89 12.60
CA SER A 42 -12.77 -3.99 13.58
C SER A 42 -12.02 -3.68 14.86
N ARG A 43 -12.66 -3.97 16.00
CA ARG A 43 -12.05 -3.81 17.32
C ARG A 43 -11.12 -4.98 17.59
N LEU A 44 -9.93 -4.69 18.12
CA LEU A 44 -8.94 -5.69 18.49
C LEU A 44 -8.88 -5.85 20.00
N VAL A 45 -9.00 -7.09 20.47
CA VAL A 45 -9.01 -7.44 21.89
C VAL A 45 -7.70 -8.14 22.25
N GLU A 46 -6.90 -7.52 23.14
CA GLU A 46 -5.58 -8.05 23.56
C GLU A 46 -5.60 -9.53 23.95
N ARG A 47 -6.64 -9.96 24.69
CA ARG A 47 -6.76 -11.33 25.19
C ARG A 47 -6.98 -12.33 24.05
N GLU A 48 -7.77 -11.97 23.05
CA GLU A 48 -8.10 -12.85 21.92
C GLU A 48 -6.88 -13.01 21.03
N ILE A 49 -6.22 -11.89 20.68
CA ILE A 49 -4.98 -11.91 19.91
C ILE A 49 -3.89 -12.71 20.64
N ALA A 50 -3.74 -12.54 21.96
CA ALA A 50 -2.76 -13.31 22.73
C ALA A 50 -3.00 -14.83 22.64
N ALA A 51 -4.26 -15.27 22.66
CA ALA A 51 -4.61 -16.67 22.49
C ALA A 51 -4.37 -17.16 21.06
N GLU A 52 -4.70 -16.35 20.05
CA GLU A 52 -4.50 -16.68 18.64
C GLU A 52 -3.02 -16.75 18.24
N LEU A 53 -2.16 -15.99 18.92
CA LEU A 53 -0.72 -15.93 18.66
C LEU A 53 0.10 -16.84 19.59
N ASP A 54 -0.55 -17.54 20.52
CA ASP A 54 0.07 -18.36 21.56
C ASP A 54 1.19 -17.63 22.33
N VAL A 55 0.89 -16.41 22.78
CA VAL A 55 1.80 -15.56 23.58
C VAL A 55 1.07 -14.93 24.76
N SER A 56 1.83 -14.35 25.70
CA SER A 56 1.23 -13.58 26.79
C SER A 56 0.68 -12.22 26.30
N ARG A 57 -0.12 -11.53 27.13
CA ARG A 57 -0.73 -10.25 26.77
C ARG A 57 0.27 -9.08 26.68
N VAL A 58 1.43 -9.19 27.32
CA VAL A 58 2.44 -8.11 27.34
C VAL A 58 2.99 -7.82 25.93
N PRO A 59 3.55 -8.78 25.18
CA PRO A 59 4.03 -8.53 23.82
C PRO A 59 2.91 -8.07 22.87
N VAL A 60 1.68 -8.56 23.04
CA VAL A 60 0.53 -8.09 22.25
C VAL A 60 0.22 -6.62 22.52
N ARG A 61 0.22 -6.20 23.79
CA ARG A 61 -0.04 -4.80 24.14
C ARG A 61 1.01 -3.85 23.57
N GLU A 62 2.29 -4.23 23.67
CA GLU A 62 3.39 -3.45 23.08
C GLU A 62 3.29 -3.40 21.55
N ALA A 63 2.96 -4.52 20.91
CA ALA A 63 2.67 -4.57 19.47
C ALA A 63 1.52 -3.65 19.06
N LEU A 64 0.39 -3.69 19.76
CA LEU A 64 -0.76 -2.81 19.46
C LEU A 64 -0.41 -1.33 19.64
N ARG A 65 0.39 -0.97 20.66
CA ARG A 65 0.87 0.41 20.84
C ARG A 65 1.75 0.88 19.68
N ALA A 66 2.66 0.02 19.22
CA ALA A 66 3.48 0.32 18.06
C ALA A 66 2.63 0.52 16.80
N LEU A 67 1.63 -0.34 16.57
CA LEU A 67 0.72 -0.24 15.41
C LEU A 67 -0.20 0.98 15.47
N VAL A 68 -0.51 1.49 16.67
CA VAL A 68 -1.17 2.80 16.83
C VAL A 68 -0.22 3.93 16.42
N ALA A 69 1.05 3.88 16.82
CA ALA A 69 2.05 4.88 16.43
C ALA A 69 2.34 4.86 14.92
N GLU A 70 2.24 3.70 14.28
CA GLU A 70 2.33 3.52 12.81
C GLU A 70 1.04 3.99 12.09
N GLY A 71 -0.05 4.25 12.82
CA GLY A 71 -1.33 4.70 12.26
C GLY A 71 -2.16 3.62 11.55
N LEU A 72 -1.79 2.34 11.72
CA LEU A 72 -2.61 1.20 11.31
C LEU A 72 -3.82 0.99 12.22
N LEU A 73 -3.63 1.31 13.50
CA LEU A 73 -4.66 1.24 14.53
C LEU A 73 -4.95 2.62 15.09
N GLU A 74 -6.12 2.77 15.70
CA GLU A 74 -6.47 3.95 16.48
C GLU A 74 -6.98 3.53 17.87
N MET A 75 -6.69 4.36 18.87
CA MET A 75 -7.15 4.13 20.23
C MET A 75 -8.61 4.52 20.38
N LEU A 76 -9.40 3.63 20.96
CA LEU A 76 -10.78 3.92 21.33
C LEU A 76 -10.85 4.40 22.78
N PRO A 77 -11.60 5.48 23.07
CA PRO A 77 -11.82 5.92 24.44
C PRO A 77 -12.34 4.78 25.31
N ARG A 78 -11.57 4.42 26.36
CA ARG A 78 -11.93 3.42 27.38
C ARG A 78 -12.15 1.99 26.84
N SER A 79 -11.78 1.69 25.59
CA SER A 79 -12.24 0.48 24.88
C SER A 79 -11.16 -0.29 24.10
N GLY A 80 -9.87 0.02 24.26
CA GLY A 80 -8.79 -0.69 23.55
C GLY A 80 -8.48 -0.03 22.21
N VAL A 81 -8.23 -0.82 21.16
CA VAL A 81 -7.84 -0.32 19.84
C VAL A 81 -8.73 -0.92 18.74
N ARG A 82 -8.86 -0.22 17.62
CA ARG A 82 -9.46 -0.77 16.40
C ARG A 82 -8.55 -0.56 15.21
N VAL A 83 -8.72 -1.37 14.18
CA VAL A 83 -8.12 -1.12 12.87
C VAL A 83 -8.68 0.20 12.33
N ARG A 84 -7.81 1.10 11.89
CA ARG A 84 -8.23 2.40 11.36
C ARG A 84 -9.22 2.20 10.20
N SER A 85 -10.31 2.95 10.21
CA SER A 85 -11.18 3.12 9.03
C SER A 85 -10.70 4.36 8.29
N LEU A 86 -10.61 4.31 6.96
CA LEU A 86 -10.16 5.44 6.17
C LEU A 86 -11.37 6.21 5.62
N GLU A 87 -11.44 7.50 5.90
CA GLU A 87 -12.33 8.46 5.25
C GLU A 87 -11.66 9.09 4.03
N ARG A 88 -12.43 9.82 3.19
CA ARG A 88 -11.87 10.50 2.00
C ARG A 88 -10.77 11.48 2.37
N ASP A 89 -10.94 12.17 3.49
CA ASP A 89 -9.96 13.14 3.99
C ASP A 89 -8.66 12.46 4.43
N ASP A 90 -8.71 11.26 5.02
CA ASP A 90 -7.52 10.49 5.38
C ASP A 90 -6.70 10.13 4.13
N VAL A 91 -7.39 9.68 3.07
CA VAL A 91 -6.74 9.35 1.79
C VAL A 91 -6.15 10.62 1.17
N ARG A 92 -6.89 11.74 1.14
CA ARG A 92 -6.37 13.01 0.61
C ARG A 92 -5.10 13.43 1.35
N GLN A 93 -5.13 13.48 2.69
CA GLN A 93 -4.01 13.91 3.52
C GLN A 93 -2.79 12.99 3.38
N LEU A 94 -3.01 11.67 3.28
CA LEU A 94 -1.93 10.71 3.03
C LEU A 94 -1.23 11.00 1.70
N TYR A 95 -1.99 11.22 0.62
CA TYR A 95 -1.42 11.49 -0.70
C TYR A 95 -0.76 12.87 -0.80
N GLU A 96 -1.25 13.89 -0.07
CA GLU A 96 -0.62 15.21 0.02
C GLU A 96 0.82 15.14 0.58
N VAL A 97 1.09 14.15 1.45
CA VAL A 97 2.43 13.91 1.99
C VAL A 97 3.22 12.89 1.15
N TRP A 98 2.57 11.81 0.72
CA TRP A 98 3.24 10.72 -0.01
C TRP A 98 3.72 11.15 -1.40
N GLU A 99 2.90 11.91 -2.15
CA GLU A 99 3.21 12.36 -3.52
C GLU A 99 4.56 13.09 -3.61
N PRO A 100 4.81 14.20 -2.87
CA PRO A 100 6.08 14.89 -2.98
C PRO A 100 7.28 14.02 -2.53
N LEU A 101 7.10 13.12 -1.56
CA LEU A 101 8.17 12.25 -1.07
C LEU A 101 8.57 11.20 -2.11
N THR A 102 7.61 10.49 -2.70
CA THR A 102 7.90 9.44 -3.68
C THR A 102 8.41 10.00 -5.01
N VAL A 103 7.91 11.17 -5.43
CA VAL A 103 8.45 11.92 -6.57
C VAL A 103 9.91 12.31 -6.31
N GLN A 104 10.22 12.81 -5.12
CA GLN A 104 11.59 13.15 -4.76
C GLN A 104 12.49 11.92 -4.66
N ALA A 105 11.99 10.80 -4.15
CA ALA A 105 12.72 9.53 -4.11
C ALA A 105 13.13 9.09 -5.53
N SER A 106 12.19 9.12 -6.48
CA SER A 106 12.44 8.75 -7.88
C SER A 106 13.46 9.68 -8.54
N ARG A 107 13.36 10.99 -8.29
CA ARG A 107 14.33 11.99 -8.77
C ARG A 107 15.74 11.70 -8.24
N LEU A 108 15.86 11.44 -6.94
CA LEU A 108 17.15 11.15 -6.30
C LEU A 108 17.74 9.82 -6.77
N ALA A 109 16.91 8.79 -6.91
CA ALA A 109 17.29 7.49 -7.46
C ALA A 109 17.88 7.64 -8.88
N ALA A 110 17.20 8.37 -9.77
CA ALA A 110 17.71 8.64 -11.12
C ALA A 110 19.03 9.42 -11.11
N ARG A 111 19.17 10.43 -10.24
CA ARG A 111 20.44 11.18 -10.10
C ARG A 111 21.59 10.28 -9.64
N ARG A 112 21.31 9.33 -8.77
CA ARG A 112 22.29 8.34 -8.33
C ARG A 112 22.74 7.47 -9.50
N VAL A 113 21.78 6.96 -10.28
CA VAL A 113 22.06 6.17 -11.50
C VAL A 113 22.92 6.95 -12.50
N ALA A 114 22.61 8.21 -12.73
CA ALA A 114 23.41 9.06 -13.60
C ALA A 114 24.85 9.28 -13.09
N ALA A 115 25.05 9.27 -11.77
CA ALA A 115 26.36 9.51 -11.15
C ALA A 115 27.23 8.23 -11.01
N ALA A 116 26.61 7.06 -10.95
CA ALA A 116 27.30 5.79 -10.69
C ALA A 116 27.91 5.12 -11.93
N GLY A 117 27.43 5.45 -13.14
CA GLY A 117 27.93 4.82 -14.38
C GLY A 117 27.67 3.31 -14.42
N ASP A 118 28.70 2.50 -14.69
CA ASP A 118 28.57 1.04 -14.88
C ASP A 118 28.42 0.24 -13.57
N ASP A 119 28.69 0.84 -12.40
CA ASP A 119 28.63 0.16 -11.09
C ASP A 119 27.18 -0.10 -10.60
N ASP A 120 26.18 0.49 -11.25
CA ASP A 120 24.76 0.43 -10.85
C ASP A 120 23.98 -0.77 -11.43
N ALA A 121 24.63 -1.60 -12.24
CA ALA A 121 24.01 -2.77 -12.86
C ALA A 121 23.34 -3.71 -11.84
N ARG A 122 23.92 -3.85 -10.64
CA ARG A 122 23.36 -4.70 -9.58
C ARG A 122 22.09 -4.10 -8.95
N VAL A 123 22.03 -2.78 -8.74
CA VAL A 123 20.88 -2.15 -8.09
C VAL A 123 19.70 -2.04 -9.07
N LEU A 124 19.99 -1.71 -10.34
CA LEU A 124 18.98 -1.76 -11.41
C LEU A 124 18.46 -3.18 -11.67
N ALA A 125 19.27 -4.21 -11.41
CA ALA A 125 18.82 -5.61 -11.48
C ALA A 125 17.77 -5.92 -10.41
N THR A 126 17.91 -5.40 -9.19
CA THR A 126 16.89 -5.58 -8.14
C THR A 126 15.55 -4.93 -8.52
N LEU A 127 15.57 -3.67 -9.00
CA LEU A 127 14.35 -3.00 -9.49
C LEU A 127 13.74 -3.73 -10.68
N ARG A 128 14.55 -4.27 -11.60
CA ARG A 128 14.05 -5.05 -12.73
C ARG A 128 13.39 -6.35 -12.26
N ALA A 129 13.98 -7.03 -11.29
CA ALA A 129 13.48 -8.30 -10.78
C ALA A 129 12.10 -8.17 -10.10
N THR A 130 11.80 -7.02 -9.47
CA THR A 130 10.46 -6.76 -8.93
C THR A 130 9.43 -6.62 -10.04
N LEU A 131 9.74 -5.91 -11.13
CA LEU A 131 8.85 -5.80 -12.30
C LEU A 131 8.64 -7.15 -13.00
N GLU A 132 9.69 -7.94 -13.20
CA GLU A 132 9.57 -9.30 -13.77
C GLU A 132 8.74 -10.23 -12.87
N THR A 133 8.76 -10.00 -11.56
CA THR A 133 7.92 -10.74 -10.62
C THR A 133 6.45 -10.31 -10.73
N ALA A 134 6.20 -9.00 -10.88
CA ALA A 134 4.85 -8.49 -11.11
C ALA A 134 4.26 -9.00 -12.43
N GLU A 135 5.04 -8.98 -13.52
CA GLU A 135 4.63 -9.51 -14.83
C GLU A 135 4.28 -11.00 -14.77
N ARG A 136 5.09 -11.82 -14.09
CA ARG A 136 4.81 -13.24 -13.91
C ARG A 136 3.56 -13.47 -13.06
N ALA A 137 3.36 -12.70 -12.00
CA ALA A 137 2.17 -12.78 -11.16
C ALA A 137 0.90 -12.40 -11.94
N ALA A 138 0.95 -11.33 -12.73
CA ALA A 138 -0.15 -10.91 -13.60
C ALA A 138 -0.49 -11.99 -14.65
N ALA A 139 0.52 -12.62 -15.26
CA ALA A 139 0.31 -13.70 -16.23
C ALA A 139 -0.29 -14.99 -15.60
N ALA A 140 -0.09 -15.18 -14.29
CA ALA A 140 -0.63 -16.30 -13.52
C ALA A 140 -1.98 -15.98 -12.83
N ASP A 141 -2.55 -14.79 -13.05
CA ASP A 141 -3.77 -14.30 -12.38
C ASP A 141 -3.61 -14.22 -10.83
N GLU A 142 -2.38 -13.97 -10.38
CA GLU A 142 -2.01 -13.85 -8.95
C GLU A 142 -2.00 -12.38 -8.50
N GLY A 143 -3.15 -11.69 -8.56
CA GLY A 143 -3.24 -10.23 -8.34
C GLY A 143 -2.65 -9.74 -7.02
N ALA A 144 -2.81 -10.49 -5.92
CA ALA A 144 -2.20 -10.13 -4.63
C ALA A 144 -0.67 -10.14 -4.68
N ARG A 145 -0.08 -11.08 -5.44
CA ARG A 145 1.37 -11.17 -5.64
C ARG A 145 1.88 -10.10 -6.58
N GLU A 146 1.08 -9.73 -7.60
CA GLU A 146 1.37 -8.61 -8.48
C GLU A 146 1.48 -7.30 -7.69
N VAL A 147 0.48 -6.99 -6.85
CA VAL A 147 0.51 -5.79 -5.99
C VAL A 147 1.69 -5.80 -5.02
N ALA A 148 2.01 -6.95 -4.42
CA ALA A 148 3.16 -7.09 -3.54
C ALA A 148 4.48 -6.79 -4.29
N ALA A 149 4.61 -7.24 -5.54
CA ALA A 149 5.79 -7.00 -6.36
C ALA A 149 5.93 -5.52 -6.77
N HIS A 150 4.83 -4.83 -7.11
CA HIS A 150 4.85 -3.38 -7.36
C HIS A 150 5.11 -2.55 -6.10
N THR A 151 4.61 -3.00 -4.94
CA THR A 151 4.95 -2.40 -3.65
C THR A 151 6.46 -2.50 -3.40
N ALA A 152 7.04 -3.68 -3.61
CA ALA A 152 8.49 -3.88 -3.50
C ALA A 152 9.27 -3.02 -4.51
N PHE A 153 8.76 -2.80 -5.72
CA PHE A 153 9.38 -1.87 -6.67
C PHE A 153 9.53 -0.45 -6.09
N HIS A 154 8.48 0.10 -5.47
CA HIS A 154 8.56 1.42 -4.84
C HIS A 154 9.52 1.46 -3.64
N GLU A 155 9.56 0.38 -2.84
CA GLU A 155 10.50 0.26 -1.73
C GLU A 155 11.96 0.27 -2.21
N GLU A 156 12.25 -0.44 -3.32
CA GLU A 156 13.58 -0.44 -3.95
C GLU A 156 13.94 0.93 -4.55
N VAL A 157 12.98 1.67 -5.12
CA VAL A 157 13.22 3.06 -5.57
C VAL A 157 13.60 3.95 -4.38
N VAL A 158 12.92 3.81 -3.25
CA VAL A 158 13.24 4.54 -2.01
C VAL A 158 14.61 4.13 -1.48
N ALA A 159 14.97 2.85 -1.51
CA ALA A 159 16.30 2.39 -1.11
C ALA A 159 17.40 2.97 -2.02
N LEU A 160 17.17 2.98 -3.33
CA LEU A 160 18.09 3.52 -4.33
C LEU A 160 18.29 5.04 -4.21
N CYS A 161 17.36 5.78 -3.62
CA CYS A 161 17.47 7.24 -3.49
C CYS A 161 18.59 7.72 -2.55
N ASP A 162 19.16 6.81 -1.74
CA ASP A 162 20.25 7.05 -0.77
C ASP A 162 20.03 8.26 0.15
N ASN A 163 18.78 8.45 0.57
CA ASN A 163 18.41 9.46 1.56
C ASN A 163 17.78 8.77 2.79
N PRO A 164 18.58 8.53 3.86
CA PRO A 164 18.10 7.82 5.04
C PRO A 164 16.94 8.50 5.77
N LEU A 165 16.82 9.83 5.67
CA LEU A 165 15.68 10.54 6.26
C LEU A 165 14.41 10.28 5.47
N LEU A 166 14.48 10.39 4.13
CA LEU A 166 13.36 10.08 3.26
C LEU A 166 12.91 8.63 3.42
N ALA A 167 13.85 7.69 3.44
CA ALA A 167 13.55 6.26 3.59
C ALA A 167 12.78 5.97 4.90
N ARG A 168 13.23 6.53 6.03
CA ARG A 168 12.51 6.39 7.31
C ARG A 168 11.13 7.03 7.30
N THR A 169 10.98 8.20 6.68
CA THR A 169 9.67 8.84 6.55
C THR A 169 8.72 8.03 5.67
N MET A 170 9.22 7.46 4.57
CA MET A 170 8.44 6.58 3.69
C MET A 170 8.06 5.27 4.40
N GLU A 171 8.95 4.69 5.20
CA GLU A 171 8.67 3.50 6.02
C GLU A 171 7.53 3.74 7.04
N GLN A 172 7.41 4.95 7.59
CA GLN A 172 6.29 5.30 8.46
C GLN A 172 4.96 5.38 7.72
N LEU A 173 4.98 5.72 6.42
CA LEU A 173 3.80 5.83 5.57
C LEU A 173 3.43 4.51 4.88
N SER A 174 4.39 3.61 4.67
CA SER A 174 4.20 2.35 3.91
C SER A 174 3.05 1.52 4.47
N TRP A 175 2.90 1.47 5.79
CA TRP A 175 1.83 0.73 6.45
C TRP A 175 0.44 1.31 6.20
N GLN A 176 0.31 2.64 6.20
CA GLN A 176 -0.95 3.31 5.86
C GLN A 176 -1.27 3.14 4.37
N LEU A 177 -0.25 3.14 3.51
CA LEU A 177 -0.39 2.86 2.09
C LEU A 177 -0.84 1.42 1.82
N GLN A 178 -0.35 0.44 2.58
CA GLN A 178 -0.83 -0.94 2.49
C GLN A 178 -2.31 -1.10 2.85
N LEU A 179 -2.83 -0.31 3.80
CA LEU A 179 -4.27 -0.25 4.06
C LEU A 179 -5.06 0.25 2.85
N VAL A 180 -4.51 1.21 2.10
CA VAL A 180 -5.12 1.76 0.88
C VAL A 180 -5.02 0.78 -0.30
N PHE A 181 -3.91 0.05 -0.42
CA PHE A 181 -3.61 -0.80 -1.57
C PHE A 181 -4.10 -2.25 -1.45
N GLY A 182 -4.29 -2.77 -0.22
CA GLY A 182 -4.53 -4.19 0.07
C GLY A 182 -5.86 -4.81 -0.38
N LEU A 183 -6.53 -4.25 -1.40
CA LEU A 183 -7.82 -4.73 -1.94
C LEU A 183 -7.90 -4.69 -3.47
N ARG A 184 -6.77 -4.52 -4.16
CA ARG A 184 -6.80 -4.02 -5.53
C ARG A 184 -6.18 -5.01 -6.49
N GLU A 185 -6.88 -5.35 -7.56
CA GLU A 185 -6.20 -5.68 -8.80
C GLU A 185 -5.61 -4.39 -9.35
N GLU A 186 -4.38 -4.47 -9.87
CA GLU A 186 -3.73 -3.30 -10.42
C GLU A 186 -4.25 -3.02 -11.85
N PRO A 187 -4.76 -1.81 -12.12
CA PRO A 187 -5.20 -1.45 -13.45
C PRO A 187 -4.07 -1.54 -14.47
N ALA A 188 -4.37 -1.99 -15.69
CA ALA A 188 -3.38 -2.17 -16.74
C ALA A 188 -2.54 -0.91 -17.08
N HIS A 189 -3.11 0.29 -16.90
CA HIS A 189 -2.36 1.54 -17.12
C HIS A 189 -1.28 1.78 -16.04
N MET A 190 -1.52 1.36 -14.80
CA MET A 190 -0.52 1.50 -13.72
C MET A 190 0.65 0.53 -13.89
N ARG A 191 0.39 -0.69 -14.37
CA ARG A 191 1.45 -1.62 -14.81
C ARG A 191 2.40 -0.97 -15.82
N ALA A 192 1.87 -0.30 -16.84
CA ALA A 192 2.69 0.38 -17.84
C ALA A 192 3.51 1.53 -17.23
N GLN A 193 2.95 2.24 -16.25
CA GLN A 193 3.63 3.34 -15.57
C GLN A 193 4.84 2.86 -14.74
N HIS A 194 4.75 1.70 -14.10
CA HIS A 194 5.90 1.10 -13.39
C HIS A 194 7.09 0.86 -14.33
N ALA A 195 6.83 0.34 -15.54
CA ALA A 195 7.86 0.15 -16.56
C ALA A 195 8.45 1.48 -17.04
N ASP A 196 7.62 2.52 -17.23
CA ASP A 196 8.09 3.86 -17.59
C ASP A 196 8.95 4.50 -16.49
N MET A 197 8.53 4.41 -15.24
CA MET A 197 9.31 4.87 -14.08
C MET A 197 10.68 4.21 -14.05
N TYR A 198 10.72 2.88 -14.18
CA TYR A 198 11.98 2.13 -14.25
C TYR A 198 12.87 2.62 -15.39
N ARG A 199 12.31 2.79 -16.60
CA ARG A 199 13.07 3.26 -17.77
C ARG A 199 13.69 4.63 -17.52
N HIS A 200 12.95 5.56 -16.92
CA HIS A 200 13.45 6.90 -16.62
C HIS A 200 14.51 6.90 -15.53
N ILE A 201 14.32 6.10 -14.47
CA ILE A 201 15.33 5.91 -13.41
C ILE A 201 16.61 5.28 -13.98
N ALA A 202 16.49 4.21 -14.77
CA ALA A 202 17.61 3.51 -15.38
C ALA A 202 18.37 4.38 -16.40
N ALA A 203 17.70 5.33 -17.05
CA ALA A 203 18.32 6.31 -17.93
C ALA A 203 19.03 7.45 -17.17
N GLY A 204 18.87 7.53 -15.84
CA GLY A 204 19.40 8.62 -15.03
C GLY A 204 18.67 9.96 -15.24
N ASP A 205 17.50 9.97 -15.88
CA ASP A 205 16.73 11.18 -16.16
C ASP A 205 15.87 11.55 -14.97
N ALA A 206 16.41 12.45 -14.14
CA ALA A 206 15.81 12.85 -12.88
C ALA A 206 14.44 13.52 -13.02
N GLU A 207 14.23 14.34 -14.05
CA GLU A 207 12.97 15.05 -14.22
C GLU A 207 11.92 14.18 -14.92
N ALA A 208 12.33 13.34 -15.86
CA ALA A 208 11.41 12.36 -16.43
C ALA A 208 10.98 11.31 -15.39
N ALA A 209 11.88 10.85 -14.53
CA ALA A 209 11.55 9.95 -13.43
C ALA A 209 10.56 10.60 -12.45
N ALA A 210 10.80 11.86 -12.07
CA ALA A 210 9.87 12.63 -11.24
C ALA A 210 8.48 12.77 -11.89
N ALA A 211 8.43 13.11 -13.18
CA ALA A 211 7.19 13.29 -13.92
C ALA A 211 6.39 11.99 -14.08
N SER A 212 7.06 10.87 -14.42
CA SER A 212 6.39 9.55 -14.51
C SER A 212 5.86 9.09 -13.17
N THR A 213 6.59 9.32 -12.08
CA THR A 213 6.15 8.98 -10.72
C THR A 213 4.97 9.84 -10.29
N LEU A 214 4.97 11.14 -10.61
CA LEU A 214 3.85 12.03 -10.31
C LEU A 214 2.55 11.56 -10.98
N LEU A 215 2.63 11.19 -12.26
CA LEU A 215 1.49 10.62 -12.97
C LEU A 215 0.98 9.34 -12.28
N HIS A 216 1.89 8.42 -11.98
CA HIS A 216 1.57 7.16 -11.32
C HIS A 216 0.86 7.36 -9.97
N VAL A 217 1.36 8.27 -9.13
CA VAL A 217 0.78 8.55 -7.81
C VAL A 217 -0.62 9.13 -7.92
N ARG A 218 -0.85 10.04 -8.88
CA ARG A 218 -2.17 10.64 -9.11
C ARG A 218 -3.18 9.61 -9.59
N ASP A 219 -2.76 8.72 -10.48
CA ASP A 219 -3.62 7.61 -10.91
C ASP A 219 -3.88 6.64 -9.76
N SER A 220 -2.86 6.29 -8.98
CA SER A 220 -2.98 5.48 -7.77
C SER A 220 -4.02 6.05 -6.79
N ARG A 221 -4.00 7.38 -6.58
CA ARG A 221 -5.00 8.11 -5.78
C ARG A 221 -6.40 7.97 -6.34
N ALA A 222 -6.57 8.25 -7.63
CA ALA A 222 -7.87 8.20 -8.28
C ALA A 222 -8.47 6.78 -8.23
N VAL A 223 -7.63 5.76 -8.42
CA VAL A 223 -8.05 4.38 -8.21
C VAL A 223 -8.41 4.21 -6.73
N ALA A 224 -7.59 4.66 -5.78
CA ALA A 224 -7.77 4.46 -4.32
C ALA A 224 -9.12 4.95 -3.84
N GLU A 225 -9.44 6.19 -4.21
CA GLU A 225 -10.72 6.82 -3.89
C GLU A 225 -11.90 6.03 -4.49
N ARG A 226 -11.78 5.50 -5.72
CA ARG A 226 -12.83 4.65 -6.33
C ARG A 226 -13.00 3.32 -5.61
N SER A 227 -11.91 2.64 -5.24
CA SER A 227 -12.02 1.34 -4.57
C SER A 227 -12.55 1.45 -3.14
N LEU A 228 -12.15 2.48 -2.40
CA LEU A 228 -12.56 2.68 -1.02
C LEU A 228 -13.97 3.28 -0.91
N PHE A 229 -14.37 4.13 -1.85
CA PHE A 229 -15.58 4.95 -1.73
C PHE A 229 -16.51 4.92 -2.96
N GLY A 230 -16.28 4.03 -3.92
CA GLY A 230 -17.05 3.91 -5.17
C GLY A 230 -18.31 3.05 -5.10
N GLY A 231 -18.83 2.77 -3.90
CA GLY A 231 -20.19 2.27 -3.71
C GLY A 231 -21.25 3.31 -4.11
N ALA A 232 -22.43 2.85 -4.51
CA ALA A 232 -23.54 3.59 -5.15
C ALA A 232 -23.78 5.03 -4.64
N PRO A 233 -24.29 5.95 -5.49
CA PRO A 233 -24.73 7.26 -5.02
C PRO A 233 -25.68 7.07 -3.84
N GLU A 234 -25.51 7.87 -2.81
CA GLU A 234 -26.53 7.99 -1.78
C GLU A 234 -27.83 8.39 -2.49
N ASP A 235 -28.77 7.44 -2.60
CA ASP A 235 -30.18 7.75 -2.83
C ASP A 235 -30.65 8.52 -1.57
N GLY A 236 -30.34 9.81 -1.56
CA GLY A 236 -30.90 10.79 -0.65
C GLY A 236 -32.37 10.96 -1.02
N GLY A 237 -33.21 10.10 -0.46
CA GLY A 237 -34.65 10.21 -0.50
C GLY A 237 -35.11 11.60 -0.08
N GLY A 238 -36.03 12.15 -0.86
CA GLY A 238 -36.75 13.35 -0.51
C GLY A 238 -37.73 13.12 0.64
N ASP A 239 -37.80 14.13 1.50
CA ASP A 239 -38.95 14.65 2.24
C ASP A 239 -38.36 15.76 3.13
N GLY A 240 -38.74 17.03 3.10
CA GLY A 240 -39.73 17.82 2.37
C GLY A 240 -39.65 19.26 2.92
N ASP A 241 -40.25 20.22 2.21
CA ASP A 241 -40.84 21.49 2.70
C ASP A 241 -39.98 22.41 3.60
N ASP A 242 -39.84 23.71 3.41
CA ASP A 242 -40.71 24.73 2.81
C ASP A 242 -39.93 26.07 2.92
N GLY A 243 -40.04 27.01 1.98
CA GLY A 243 -39.51 28.38 2.19
C GLY A 243 -38.86 29.09 1.00
N ASP A 244 -39.71 29.55 0.08
CA ASP A 244 -39.79 30.85 -0.60
C ASP A 244 -38.57 31.82 -0.69
N ASP A 245 -38.55 32.51 -1.84
CA ASP A 245 -37.78 33.69 -2.29
C ASP A 245 -36.35 33.46 -2.84
N GLY A 246 -35.88 34.08 -3.93
CA GLY A 246 -36.46 34.99 -4.89
C GLY A 246 -35.36 35.45 -5.88
N SER A 247 -35.65 35.36 -7.18
CA SER A 247 -35.03 36.10 -8.31
C SER A 247 -33.64 35.72 -8.86
N GLY A 248 -33.61 35.43 -10.17
CA GLY A 248 -32.74 36.19 -11.09
C GLY A 248 -31.70 35.45 -11.94
N GLN A 249 -32.10 35.13 -13.17
CA GLN A 249 -31.32 35.18 -14.44
C GLN A 249 -30.50 33.98 -14.92
N ASP A 250 -31.03 33.39 -16.02
CA ASP A 250 -30.40 33.08 -17.31
C ASP A 250 -29.09 32.28 -17.36
N GLY A 251 -29.26 30.97 -17.55
CA GLY A 251 -28.25 30.08 -18.12
C GLY A 251 -28.91 28.85 -18.74
N THR A 252 -29.10 28.84 -20.05
CA THR A 252 -29.62 27.71 -20.83
C THR A 252 -28.82 26.42 -20.58
N PRO A 253 -29.45 25.26 -20.27
CA PRO A 253 -28.73 24.00 -20.14
C PRO A 253 -28.53 23.32 -21.50
N VAL A 254 -27.28 22.99 -21.84
CA VAL A 254 -26.94 22.15 -22.98
C VAL A 254 -27.36 20.71 -22.68
N SER A 255 -28.31 20.19 -23.46
CA SER A 255 -28.78 18.80 -23.37
C SER A 255 -27.75 17.83 -23.95
N TYR A 256 -27.20 16.93 -23.12
CA TYR A 256 -26.51 15.74 -23.62
C TYR A 256 -27.53 14.60 -23.81
N THR A 257 -27.80 14.26 -25.06
CA THR A 257 -28.55 13.06 -25.43
C THR A 257 -27.73 11.81 -25.12
N LYS A 258 -28.31 10.92 -24.33
CA LYS A 258 -27.79 9.59 -23.96
C LYS A 258 -27.72 8.73 -25.24
N ALA A 259 -26.53 8.33 -25.65
CA ALA A 259 -26.35 7.36 -26.74
C ALA A 259 -26.63 5.94 -26.21
N ASP A 260 -27.42 5.18 -26.95
CA ASP A 260 -27.71 3.78 -26.64
C ASP A 260 -26.44 2.90 -26.69
N PRO A 261 -26.30 1.89 -25.81
CA PRO A 261 -25.17 0.97 -25.85
C PRO A 261 -25.25 0.02 -27.06
N PRO A 262 -24.11 -0.37 -27.65
CA PRO A 262 -24.10 -1.26 -28.81
C PRO A 262 -24.58 -2.68 -28.46
N ALA A 263 -25.32 -3.28 -29.39
CA ALA A 263 -25.89 -4.62 -29.28
C ALA A 263 -24.82 -5.72 -29.12
N LYS A 264 -25.09 -6.70 -28.24
CA LYS A 264 -24.22 -7.87 -28.01
C LYS A 264 -24.14 -8.77 -29.25
N PRO A 265 -22.96 -9.35 -29.58
CA PRO A 265 -22.83 -10.27 -30.72
C PRO A 265 -23.53 -11.61 -30.47
N ALA A 266 -24.18 -12.12 -31.53
CA ALA A 266 -24.94 -13.37 -31.52
C ALA A 266 -24.05 -14.61 -31.32
N ARG A 267 -24.49 -15.53 -30.44
CA ARG A 267 -23.86 -16.83 -30.23
C ARG A 267 -23.94 -17.69 -31.50
N ARG A 268 -22.78 -18.05 -32.04
CA ARG A 268 -22.64 -18.97 -33.18
C ARG A 268 -22.85 -20.40 -32.69
N THR A 269 -23.93 -21.05 -33.10
CA THR A 269 -24.16 -22.48 -32.89
C THR A 269 -23.32 -23.28 -33.88
N SER A 270 -22.36 -24.05 -33.38
CA SER A 270 -21.60 -25.02 -34.18
C SER A 270 -22.49 -26.23 -34.46
N ARG A 271 -22.97 -26.34 -35.71
CA ARG A 271 -23.49 -27.60 -36.25
C ARG A 271 -22.36 -28.60 -36.38
N ARG A 272 -22.53 -29.72 -35.68
CA ARG A 272 -21.76 -30.95 -35.78
C ARG A 272 -22.27 -31.71 -37.00
N THR A 273 -21.40 -32.01 -37.96
CA THR A 273 -21.65 -33.03 -38.99
C THR A 273 -20.58 -34.10 -38.89
N ALA A 274 -21.04 -35.33 -39.13
CA ALA A 274 -20.35 -36.61 -38.97
C ALA A 274 -19.07 -36.74 -39.80
#